data_AF-A0A0U3ALN6-F1
#
_entry.id   AF-A0A0U3ALN6-F1
#
_cell.length_a   1.000
_cell.length_b   1.000
_cell.length_c   1.000
_cell.angle_alpha   90.00
_cell.angle_beta   90.00
_cell.angle_gamma   90.00
#
_symmetry.space_group_name_H-M   'P 1'
#
loop_
_entity.id
_entity.type
_entity.pdbx_description
1 polymer ?
#
loop_
_entity_poly.entity_id
_entity_poly.type
_entity_poly.pdbx_seq_one_letter_code
_entity_poly.pdbx_strand_id
1 'polypeptide(L)'
;YRPHATNAACSLEYRVRSYLAANCRQCHQPGGTALGSWDARIENPLSLAGIVGGALQNTLGDPGHRVIVPGDAAHSVLLTRISQSGALRMPPLASSVLDTNAIQLVTAWINALAGYQSFAQWQTAHFGSTNAPLAGATEDFDGDGSSNFAEYLLGTDPQSASDVWKISISPNGRT
;
A
#
# COMPACT_ATOMS: atom_id res chain seq x y z
N TYR A 1 -9.87 -0.16 -18.94
CA TYR A 1 -11.08 0.33 -18.25
C TYR A 1 -10.71 0.55 -16.79
N ARG A 2 -10.74 1.79 -16.27
CA ARG A 2 -10.47 2.08 -14.84
C ARG A 2 -11.82 2.10 -14.11
N PRO A 3 -12.08 1.25 -13.11
CA PRO A 3 -13.37 1.22 -12.45
C PRO A 3 -13.67 2.56 -11.77
N HIS A 4 -14.92 3.00 -11.89
CA HIS A 4 -15.41 4.18 -11.20
C HIS A 4 -15.35 3.97 -9.68
N ALA A 5 -15.22 5.07 -8.93
CA ALA A 5 -15.11 5.08 -7.48
C ALA A 5 -16.25 4.33 -6.77
N THR A 6 -17.39 4.08 -7.42
CA THR A 6 -18.58 3.42 -6.85
C THR A 6 -18.79 1.98 -7.31
N ASN A 7 -17.93 1.42 -8.18
CA ASN A 7 -18.13 0.06 -8.71
C ASN A 7 -17.77 -1.02 -7.67
N ALA A 8 -18.76 -1.51 -6.93
CA ALA A 8 -18.57 -2.51 -5.87
C ALA A 8 -18.17 -3.92 -6.38
N ALA A 9 -18.20 -4.19 -7.69
CA ALA A 9 -17.69 -5.44 -8.25
C ALA A 9 -16.15 -5.50 -8.24
N CYS A 10 -15.47 -4.38 -7.99
CA CYS A 10 -14.03 -4.30 -7.82
C CYS A 10 -13.65 -4.18 -6.34
N SER A 11 -12.50 -4.73 -5.96
CA SER A 11 -11.99 -4.58 -4.59
C SER A 11 -11.81 -3.11 -4.22
N LEU A 12 -11.92 -2.83 -2.91
CA LEU A 12 -11.77 -1.49 -2.37
C LEU A 12 -10.41 -0.88 -2.71
N GLU A 13 -9.34 -1.66 -2.55
CA GLU A 13 -8.00 -1.26 -2.94
C GLU A 13 -7.92 -0.93 -4.43
N TYR A 14 -8.44 -1.79 -5.32
CA TYR A 14 -8.34 -1.56 -6.76
C TYR A 14 -9.06 -0.27 -7.20
N ARG A 15 -10.19 0.05 -6.57
CA ARG A 15 -10.90 1.32 -6.78
C ARG A 15 -10.07 2.52 -6.32
N VAL A 16 -9.47 2.47 -5.13
CA VAL A 16 -8.59 3.54 -4.64
C VAL A 16 -7.36 3.70 -5.53
N ARG A 17 -6.67 2.61 -5.85
CA ARG A 17 -5.48 2.63 -6.71
C ARG A 17 -5.80 3.18 -8.09
N SER A 18 -7.00 2.89 -8.62
CA SER A 18 -7.50 3.50 -9.87
C SER A 18 -7.70 5.00 -9.77
N TYR A 19 -8.28 5.49 -8.67
CA TYR A 19 -8.41 6.92 -8.38
C TYR A 19 -7.04 7.61 -8.30
N LEU A 20 -6.10 7.04 -7.55
CA LEU A 20 -4.74 7.59 -7.43
C LEU A 20 -4.00 7.58 -8.78
N ALA A 21 -4.14 6.51 -9.55
CA ALA A 21 -3.52 6.43 -10.88
C ALA A 21 -4.09 7.48 -11.86
N ALA A 22 -5.37 7.85 -11.73
CA ALA A 22 -6.01 8.85 -12.58
C ALA A 22 -5.68 10.28 -12.15
N ASN A 23 -5.53 10.54 -10.85
CA ASN A 23 -5.47 11.89 -10.30
C ASN A 23 -4.09 12.29 -9.76
N CYS A 24 -3.19 11.33 -9.50
CA CYS A 24 -1.92 11.57 -8.82
C CYS A 24 -0.70 11.11 -9.62
N ARG A 25 -0.81 10.05 -10.45
CA ARG A 25 0.32 9.43 -11.17
C ARG A 25 1.18 10.41 -11.94
N GLN A 26 0.59 11.44 -12.53
CA GLN A 26 1.33 12.42 -13.32
C GLN A 26 2.50 13.06 -12.56
N CYS A 27 2.34 13.24 -11.24
CA CYS A 27 3.40 13.78 -10.37
C CYS A 27 3.98 12.73 -9.41
N HIS A 28 3.15 11.80 -8.91
CA HIS A 28 3.51 10.75 -7.96
C HIS A 28 3.83 9.44 -8.69
N GLN A 29 4.99 9.41 -9.32
CA GLN A 29 5.59 8.23 -9.97
C GLN A 29 7.12 8.43 -10.03
N PRO A 30 7.93 7.40 -10.32
CA PRO A 30 9.36 7.57 -10.50
C PRO A 30 9.69 8.63 -11.55
N GLY A 31 10.59 9.55 -11.23
CA GLY A 31 10.94 10.70 -12.07
C GLY A 31 9.86 11.79 -12.15
N GLY A 32 8.76 11.66 -11.42
CA GLY A 32 7.71 12.67 -11.30
C GLY A 32 8.14 13.87 -10.45
N THR A 33 7.33 14.94 -10.50
CA THR A 33 7.64 16.22 -9.85
C THR A 33 7.18 16.32 -8.39
N ALA A 34 6.50 15.31 -7.86
CA ALA A 34 6.04 15.34 -6.48
C ALA A 34 7.21 15.22 -5.49
N LEU A 35 7.12 15.96 -4.39
CA LEU A 35 8.12 15.90 -3.31
C LEU A 35 8.03 14.61 -2.48
N GLY A 36 6.89 13.92 -2.48
CA GLY A 36 6.68 12.69 -1.71
C GLY A 36 7.15 11.43 -2.43
N SER A 37 7.77 10.51 -1.69
CA SER A 37 8.37 9.27 -2.22
C SER A 37 7.38 8.10 -2.31
N TRP A 38 6.23 8.31 -2.95
CA TRP A 38 5.23 7.26 -3.18
C TRP A 38 4.76 7.22 -4.63
N ASP A 39 4.34 6.04 -5.08
CA ASP A 39 4.06 5.72 -6.47
C ASP A 39 2.57 5.38 -6.70
N ALA A 40 1.90 6.22 -7.48
CA ALA A 40 0.49 6.08 -7.83
C ALA A 40 0.25 5.19 -9.05
N ARG A 41 1.30 4.64 -9.69
CA ARG A 41 1.16 3.65 -10.77
C ARG A 41 0.49 2.40 -10.22
N ILE A 42 -0.61 1.98 -10.85
CA ILE A 42 -1.42 0.84 -10.41
C ILE A 42 -0.68 -0.49 -10.57
N GLU A 43 0.25 -0.53 -11.52
CA GLU A 43 1.13 -1.67 -11.82
C GLU A 43 2.19 -1.92 -10.73
N ASN A 44 2.45 -0.94 -9.85
CA ASN A 44 3.38 -1.13 -8.75
C ASN A 44 2.64 -1.80 -7.56
N PRO A 45 3.14 -2.92 -6.99
CA PRO A 45 2.53 -3.54 -5.82
C PRO A 45 2.40 -2.56 -4.64
N LEU A 46 1.33 -2.67 -3.85
CA LEU A 46 1.09 -1.77 -2.71
C LEU A 46 2.26 -1.78 -1.71
N SER A 47 2.84 -2.96 -1.47
CA SER A 47 3.99 -3.17 -0.59
C SER A 47 5.25 -2.41 -1.04
N LEU A 48 5.35 -2.07 -2.32
CA LEU A 48 6.48 -1.33 -2.91
C LEU A 48 6.11 0.10 -3.32
N ALA A 49 4.84 0.48 -3.21
CA ALA A 49 4.34 1.77 -3.67
C ALA A 49 4.64 2.92 -2.70
N GLY A 50 5.07 2.63 -1.48
CA GLY A 50 5.33 3.65 -0.46
C GLY A 50 4.09 4.44 -0.04
N ILE A 51 2.88 3.93 -0.34
CA ILE A 51 1.63 4.63 -0.01
C ILE A 51 1.26 4.41 1.45
N VAL A 52 1.30 3.16 1.90
CA VAL A 52 0.93 2.79 3.26
C VAL A 52 2.17 2.85 4.15
N GLY A 53 2.11 3.65 5.22
CA GLY A 53 3.25 3.92 6.10
C GLY A 53 4.34 4.81 5.48
N GLY A 54 4.12 5.34 4.26
CA GLY A 54 5.11 6.14 3.55
C GLY A 54 5.49 7.42 4.28
N ALA A 55 6.78 7.73 4.30
CA ALA A 55 7.29 8.97 4.87
C ALA A 55 6.83 10.20 4.06
N LEU A 56 6.66 11.31 4.76
CA LEU A 56 6.29 12.60 4.17
C LEU A 56 7.47 13.55 4.25
N GLN A 57 7.65 14.38 3.22
CA GLN A 57 8.56 15.54 3.31
C GLN A 57 7.98 16.65 4.19
N ASN A 58 6.66 16.79 4.22
CA ASN A 58 5.96 17.75 5.06
C ASN A 58 4.90 16.99 5.86
N THR A 59 5.16 16.86 7.16
CA THR A 59 4.31 16.19 8.13
C THR A 59 3.19 17.06 8.68
N LEU A 60 3.04 18.31 8.20
CA LEU A 60 2.03 19.25 8.68
C LEU A 60 2.09 19.50 10.20
N GLY A 61 3.29 19.36 10.80
CA GLY A 61 3.52 19.59 12.23
C GLY A 61 3.37 18.36 13.13
N ASP A 62 2.96 17.20 12.60
CA ASP A 62 2.78 15.98 13.39
C ASP A 62 3.72 14.85 12.93
N PRO A 63 4.69 14.40 13.75
CA PRO A 63 5.63 13.34 13.38
C PRO A 63 4.98 11.96 13.14
N GLY A 64 3.75 11.73 13.62
CA GLY A 64 2.96 10.53 13.38
C GLY A 64 2.34 10.47 11.98
N HIS A 65 2.27 11.60 11.27
CA HIS A 65 1.71 11.65 9.93
C HIS A 65 2.51 10.82 8.91
N ARG A 66 1.78 10.09 8.08
CA ARG A 66 2.31 9.35 6.93
C ARG A 66 1.45 9.63 5.69
N VAL A 67 1.91 9.17 4.53
CA VAL A 67 1.11 9.23 3.29
C VAL A 67 -0.28 8.64 3.56
N ILE A 68 -0.32 7.39 4.05
CA ILE A 68 -1.46 6.77 4.70
C ILE A 68 -0.97 6.07 5.97
N VAL A 69 -1.69 6.25 7.07
CA VAL A 69 -1.53 5.47 8.29
C VAL A 69 -2.61 4.36 8.28
N PRO A 70 -2.24 3.07 8.32
CA PRO A 70 -3.22 1.98 8.35
C PRO A 70 -4.21 2.13 9.50
N GLY A 71 -5.52 2.09 9.21
CA GLY A 71 -6.58 2.21 10.22
C GLY A 71 -6.80 3.61 10.80
N ASP A 72 -6.00 4.61 10.41
CA ASP A 72 -6.04 5.94 11.01
C ASP A 72 -6.15 7.04 9.94
N ALA A 73 -7.39 7.44 9.68
CA ALA A 73 -7.72 8.50 8.74
C ALA A 73 -7.22 9.89 9.20
N ALA A 74 -7.13 10.13 10.51
CA ALA A 74 -6.75 11.44 11.05
C ALA A 74 -5.29 11.75 10.78
N HIS A 75 -4.41 10.74 10.86
CA HIS A 75 -2.98 10.90 10.61
C HIS A 75 -2.56 10.62 9.15
N SER A 76 -3.52 10.40 8.25
CA SER A 76 -3.29 10.09 6.83
C SER A 76 -3.30 11.35 5.96
N VAL A 77 -2.12 11.88 5.62
CA VAL A 77 -2.00 13.17 4.92
C VAL A 77 -2.51 13.13 3.47
N LEU A 78 -2.51 11.96 2.82
CA LEU A 78 -3.15 11.82 1.51
C LEU A 78 -4.63 12.20 1.59
N LEU A 79 -5.35 11.71 2.62
CA LEU A 79 -6.76 12.02 2.82
C LEU A 79 -6.94 13.52 3.09
N THR A 80 -6.16 14.08 4.03
CA THR A 80 -6.19 15.51 4.36
C THR A 80 -6.02 16.39 3.11
N ARG A 81 -5.10 16.02 2.20
CA ARG A 81 -4.84 16.80 0.98
C ARG A 81 -5.95 16.72 -0.06
N ILE A 82 -6.68 15.61 -0.15
CA ILE A 82 -7.83 15.50 -1.08
C ILE A 82 -9.13 16.04 -0.48
N SER A 83 -9.22 16.18 0.85
CA SER A 83 -10.42 16.62 1.58
C SER A 83 -10.43 18.10 1.95
N GLN A 84 -9.38 18.86 1.62
CA GLN A 84 -9.28 20.28 1.94
C GLN A 84 -9.17 21.17 0.71
N SER A 85 -9.59 22.42 0.85
CA SER A 85 -9.37 23.49 -0.12
C SER A 85 -8.17 24.35 0.25
N GLY A 86 -7.62 25.10 -0.71
CA GLY A 86 -6.51 26.01 -0.49
C GLY A 86 -5.15 25.45 -0.91
N ALA A 87 -4.07 26.08 -0.46
CA ALA A 87 -2.72 25.90 -1.00
C ALA A 87 -2.14 24.47 -0.85
N LEU A 88 -2.65 23.67 0.09
CA LEU A 88 -2.19 22.31 0.34
C LEU A 88 -3.05 21.24 -0.35
N ARG A 89 -4.10 21.65 -1.06
CA ARG A 89 -5.02 20.75 -1.77
C ARG A 89 -4.29 19.97 -2.87
N MET A 90 -4.64 18.69 -2.99
CA MET A 90 -4.22 17.82 -4.08
C MET A 90 -5.44 17.16 -4.75
N PRO A 91 -5.39 16.94 -6.08
CA PRO A 91 -4.38 17.47 -6.99
C PRO A 91 -4.54 19.00 -7.18
N PRO A 92 -3.45 19.72 -7.52
CA PRO A 92 -3.44 21.20 -7.52
C PRO A 92 -4.27 21.82 -8.67
N LEU A 93 -4.64 21.01 -9.68
CA LEU A 93 -5.24 21.48 -10.93
C LEU A 93 -6.69 21.01 -11.15
N ALA A 94 -7.32 20.34 -10.18
CA ALA A 94 -8.65 19.74 -10.39
C ALA A 94 -9.73 20.36 -9.48
N SER A 95 -10.55 21.21 -10.11
CA SER A 95 -11.80 21.76 -9.60
C SER A 95 -11.69 22.60 -8.31
N SER A 96 -12.59 23.56 -8.11
CA SER A 96 -12.79 24.15 -6.77
C SER A 96 -13.65 23.23 -5.88
N VAL A 97 -14.33 22.26 -6.46
CA VAL A 97 -15.24 21.33 -5.77
C VAL A 97 -14.49 20.09 -5.31
N LEU A 98 -14.71 19.67 -4.06
CA LEU A 98 -14.14 18.45 -3.51
C LEU A 98 -14.83 17.21 -4.09
N ASP A 99 -14.06 16.18 -4.46
CA ASP A 99 -14.60 14.88 -4.86
C ASP A 99 -14.99 14.07 -3.61
N THR A 100 -16.23 14.24 -3.17
CA THR A 100 -16.75 13.59 -1.96
C THR A 100 -16.78 12.07 -2.08
N ASN A 101 -16.98 11.53 -3.28
CA ASN A 101 -16.95 10.08 -3.52
C ASN A 101 -15.54 9.53 -3.35
N ALA A 102 -14.52 10.23 -3.88
CA ALA A 102 -13.13 9.84 -3.70
C ALA A 102 -12.68 9.95 -2.24
N ILE A 103 -13.09 11.01 -1.54
CA ILE A 103 -12.80 11.18 -0.10
C ILE A 103 -13.38 10.01 0.69
N GLN A 104 -14.66 9.68 0.50
CA GLN A 104 -15.30 8.54 1.17
C GLN A 104 -14.63 7.22 0.84
N LEU A 105 -14.27 7.00 -0.43
CA LEU A 105 -13.60 5.79 -0.89
C LEU A 105 -12.22 5.61 -0.23
N VAL A 106 -11.42 6.67 -0.18
CA VAL A 106 -10.08 6.65 0.43
C VAL A 106 -10.20 6.48 1.94
N THR A 107 -11.13 7.17 2.62
CA THR A 107 -11.39 6.97 4.05
C THR A 107 -11.75 5.53 4.37
N ALA A 108 -12.65 4.92 3.59
CA ALA A 108 -13.05 3.53 3.79
C ALA A 108 -11.87 2.56 3.63
N TRP A 109 -11.00 2.81 2.64
CA TRP A 109 -9.80 1.98 2.45
C TRP A 109 -8.80 2.14 3.58
N ILE A 110 -8.55 3.36 4.05
CA ILE A 110 -7.68 3.61 5.21
C ILE A 110 -8.15 2.80 6.42
N ASN A 111 -9.45 2.86 6.74
CA ASN A 111 -10.01 2.13 7.87
C ASN A 111 -9.92 0.60 7.68
N ALA A 112 -10.09 0.11 6.45
CA ALA A 112 -9.94 -1.31 6.13
C ALA A 112 -8.49 -1.82 6.25
N LEU A 113 -7.49 -0.93 6.31
CA LEU A 113 -6.08 -1.28 6.48
C LEU A 113 -5.68 -1.49 7.95
N ALA A 114 -6.59 -1.50 8.93
CA ALA A 114 -6.23 -1.66 10.35
C ALA A 114 -5.40 -2.94 10.67
N GLY A 115 -5.51 -3.98 9.83
CA GLY A 115 -4.70 -5.20 9.92
C GLY A 115 -3.51 -5.27 8.94
N TYR A 116 -3.23 -4.20 8.20
CA TYR A 116 -2.12 -4.17 7.25
C TYR A 116 -0.78 -4.20 8.00
N GLN A 117 0.05 -5.18 7.64
CA GLN A 117 1.43 -5.28 8.12
C GLN A 117 2.37 -4.97 6.96
N SER A 118 3.24 -3.98 7.13
CA SER A 118 4.34 -3.72 6.19
C SER A 118 5.41 -4.80 6.32
N PHE A 119 6.23 -4.97 5.27
CA PHE A 119 7.37 -5.90 5.33
C PHE A 119 8.28 -5.63 6.54
N ALA A 120 8.56 -4.37 6.85
CA ALA A 120 9.38 -4.01 8.01
C ALA A 120 8.76 -4.45 9.36
N GLN A 121 7.43 -4.33 9.50
CA GLN A 121 6.73 -4.81 10.70
C GLN A 121 6.71 -6.35 10.75
N TRP A 122 6.55 -7.00 9.61
CA TRP A 122 6.63 -8.45 9.49
C TRP A 122 8.03 -8.97 9.84
N GLN A 123 9.09 -8.34 9.32
CA GLN A 123 10.47 -8.66 9.69
C GLN A 123 10.71 -8.52 11.19
N THR A 124 10.20 -7.45 11.81
CA THR A 124 10.33 -7.27 13.26
C THR A 124 9.56 -8.34 14.03
N ALA A 125 8.39 -8.76 13.55
CA ALA A 125 7.59 -9.80 14.20
C ALA A 125 8.25 -11.18 14.13
N HIS A 126 8.86 -11.54 13.00
CA HIS A 126 9.52 -12.84 12.82
C HIS A 126 10.96 -12.85 13.34
N PHE A 127 11.76 -11.82 13.04
CA PHE A 127 13.20 -11.80 13.33
C PHE A 127 13.61 -10.88 14.50
N GLY A 128 12.66 -10.17 15.11
CA GLY A 128 12.90 -9.26 16.24
C GLY A 128 13.38 -7.85 15.85
N SER A 129 13.97 -7.68 14.66
CA SER A 129 14.30 -6.36 14.10
C SER A 129 14.40 -6.40 12.56
N THR A 130 14.35 -5.22 11.93
CA THR A 130 14.51 -5.08 10.47
C THR A 130 15.95 -5.27 9.98
N ASN A 131 16.92 -5.35 10.90
CA ASN A 131 18.35 -5.50 10.62
C ASN A 131 18.97 -6.75 11.26
N ALA A 132 18.14 -7.69 11.72
CA ALA A 132 18.60 -8.98 12.21
C ALA A 132 19.36 -9.73 11.10
N PRO A 133 20.38 -10.55 11.43
CA PRO A 133 21.07 -11.36 10.44
C PRO A 133 20.08 -12.21 9.63
N LEU A 134 20.25 -12.25 8.31
CA LEU A 134 19.41 -13.00 7.37
C LEU A 134 17.92 -12.58 7.33
N ALA A 135 17.53 -11.46 7.93
CA ALA A 135 16.16 -10.95 7.86
C ALA A 135 15.85 -10.17 6.57
N GLY A 136 16.84 -9.97 5.69
CA GLY A 136 16.72 -9.13 4.49
C GLY A 136 15.71 -9.67 3.49
N ALA A 137 15.16 -8.80 2.64
CA ALA A 137 14.13 -9.16 1.65
C ALA A 137 14.52 -10.28 0.67
N THR A 138 15.81 -10.35 0.32
CA THR A 138 16.38 -11.33 -0.61
C THR A 138 17.01 -12.52 0.08
N GLU A 139 17.06 -12.53 1.40
CA GLU A 139 17.58 -13.63 2.20
C GLU A 139 16.53 -14.74 2.28
N ASP A 140 16.98 -15.95 2.52
CA ASP A 140 16.19 -17.17 2.70
C ASP A 140 16.56 -17.72 4.08
N PHE A 141 15.76 -17.35 5.09
CA PHE A 141 16.15 -17.55 6.49
C PHE A 141 16.12 -19.04 6.88
N ASP A 142 15.17 -19.81 6.37
CA ASP A 142 14.99 -21.22 6.70
C ASP A 142 15.58 -22.19 5.65
N GLY A 143 16.02 -21.68 4.50
CA GLY A 143 16.73 -22.42 3.48
C GLY A 143 15.82 -23.23 2.54
N ASP A 144 14.54 -22.85 2.42
CA ASP A 144 13.56 -23.56 1.58
C ASP A 144 13.55 -23.12 0.11
N GLY A 145 14.35 -22.10 -0.22
CA GLY A 145 14.48 -21.51 -1.56
C GLY A 145 13.55 -20.31 -1.81
N SER A 146 12.70 -19.94 -0.85
CA SER A 146 11.86 -18.76 -0.87
C SER A 146 12.57 -17.61 -0.18
N SER A 147 12.55 -16.41 -0.78
CA SER A 147 13.08 -15.25 -0.07
C SER A 147 12.09 -14.74 0.97
N ASN A 148 12.56 -14.18 2.07
CA ASN A 148 11.72 -13.59 3.12
C ASN A 148 10.65 -12.63 2.57
N PHE A 149 10.95 -11.87 1.52
CA PHE A 149 9.96 -11.00 0.89
C PHE A 149 8.89 -11.78 0.11
N ALA A 150 9.26 -12.88 -0.55
CA ALA A 150 8.29 -13.77 -1.18
C ALA A 150 7.37 -14.40 -0.12
N GLU A 151 7.94 -14.84 1.01
CA GLU A 151 7.19 -15.39 2.13
C GLU A 151 6.22 -14.39 2.75
N TYR A 152 6.65 -13.14 2.96
CA TYR A 152 5.77 -12.04 3.36
C TYR A 152 4.58 -11.85 2.41
N LEU A 153 4.79 -11.96 1.11
CA LEU A 153 3.73 -11.81 0.12
C LEU A 153 2.80 -13.04 0.06
N LEU A 154 3.32 -14.23 0.35
CA LEU A 154 2.59 -15.49 0.30
C LEU A 154 1.95 -15.87 1.65
N GLY A 155 2.37 -15.22 2.73
CA GLY A 155 1.90 -15.48 4.09
C GLY A 155 2.46 -16.78 4.69
N THR A 156 3.64 -17.21 4.27
CA THR A 156 4.35 -18.38 4.85
C THR A 156 5.22 -17.96 6.03
N ASP A 157 5.55 -18.91 6.90
CA ASP A 157 6.43 -18.70 8.06
C ASP A 157 7.92 -18.81 7.68
N PRO A 158 8.70 -17.72 7.72
CA PRO A 158 10.10 -17.68 7.31
C PRO A 158 11.06 -18.40 8.24
N GLN A 159 10.54 -19.03 9.28
CA GLN A 159 11.32 -19.83 10.23
C GLN A 159 11.05 -21.33 10.07
N SER A 160 10.27 -21.72 9.07
CA SER A 160 9.77 -23.07 8.89
C SER A 160 9.88 -23.50 7.44
N ALA A 161 10.98 -24.18 7.11
CA ALA A 161 11.22 -24.72 5.77
C ALA A 161 10.18 -25.76 5.29
N SER A 162 9.20 -26.09 6.14
CA SER A 162 8.07 -26.97 5.83
C SER A 162 6.80 -26.21 5.43
N ASP A 163 6.71 -24.92 5.75
CA ASP A 163 5.58 -24.04 5.42
C ASP A 163 5.72 -23.44 4.03
N VAL A 164 6.03 -24.28 3.05
CA VAL A 164 6.14 -23.88 1.65
C VAL A 164 4.75 -23.63 1.05
N TRP A 165 4.64 -22.60 0.21
CA TRP A 165 3.45 -22.42 -0.61
C TRP A 165 3.29 -23.59 -1.59
N LYS A 166 2.16 -24.29 -1.53
CA LYS A 166 1.89 -25.50 -2.35
C LYS A 166 0.87 -25.22 -3.44
N ILE A 167 1.26 -25.38 -4.70
CA ILE A 167 0.30 -25.52 -5.81
C ILE A 167 -0.30 -26.92 -5.71
N SER A 168 -1.62 -26.99 -5.52
CA SER A 168 -2.37 -28.24 -5.73
C SER A 168 -3.16 -28.15 -7.03
N ILE A 169 -2.83 -29.01 -8.00
CA ILE A 169 -3.64 -29.22 -9.20
C ILE A 169 -4.51 -30.44 -8.92
N SER A 170 -5.82 -30.22 -8.73
CA SER A 170 -6.78 -31.33 -8.73
C SER A 170 -7.18 -31.63 -10.17
N PRO A 171 -6.84 -32.80 -10.75
CA PRO A 171 -7.34 -33.17 -12.07
C PRO A 171 -8.81 -33.56 -11.93
N ASN A 172 -9.72 -32.60 -12.08
CA ASN A 172 -11.13 -32.91 -12.34
C ASN A 172 -11.29 -33.34 -13.80
N GLY A 173 -10.76 -34.52 -14.13
CA GLY A 173 -11.05 -35.25 -15.35
C GLY A 173 -12.09 -36.32 -15.07
N ARG A 174 -13.37 -35.99 -15.27
CA ARG A 174 -14.43 -36.98 -15.38
C ARG A 174 -14.14 -37.88 -16.59
N THR A 175 -14.03 -39.19 -16.38
CA THR A 175 -14.34 -40.20 -17.40
C THR A 175 -15.85 -40.34 -17.53
#